data_AF-A0ABC8SWN8-F1
#
_entry.id   AF-A0ABC8SWN8-F1
#
_cell.length_a   1.000
_cell.length_b   1.000
_cell.length_c   1.000
_cell.angle_alpha   90.00
_cell.angle_beta   90.00
_cell.angle_gamma   90.00
#
_symmetry.space_group_name_H-M   'P 1'
#
loop_
_entity.id
_entity.type
_entity.pdbx_description
1 polymer ?
#
loop_
_entity_poly.entity_id
_entity_poly.type
_entity_poly.pdbx_seq_one_letter_code
_entity_poly.pdbx_strand_id
1 'polypeptide(L)'
;MCSFIEQVGTGEIIRLYIEDHQRISNMAEELSNDGLRVLGVAFKRLETQTGVGRVAYDDSIEFDMVFLGIISFFDPPKDSAKQALWWLAEKGVKAKTTHVITGADLELLNHESFHETIKRATVLARLNPTNKLRVVQSLQTVGRHVVGFLGNGVNDSLALDAANVGISVDSGASIAKEKADIVLLEKDLNVLVAGVEQGRLTFGNTMKYIKMSVNANLGSILSLLIATLCYRLEPLTPKQLLMQSFCTMWVRLQSLGTKWKRITLRLHKHGPSEA
;
A
#
# COMPACT_ATOMS: atom_id res chain seq x y z
N MET A 1 -24.16 1.72 29.99
CA MET A 1 -23.88 0.31 29.60
C MET A 1 -23.67 -0.58 30.81
N CYS A 2 -22.59 -0.45 31.58
CA CYS A 2 -22.34 -1.32 32.74
C CYS A 2 -22.73 -0.63 34.06
N SER A 3 -23.48 -1.32 34.92
CA SER A 3 -23.89 -0.84 36.25
C SER A 3 -23.28 -1.66 37.38
N PHE A 4 -22.71 -2.82 37.05
CA PHE A 4 -22.13 -3.76 38.00
C PHE A 4 -20.74 -4.23 37.51
N ILE A 5 -19.93 -4.74 38.44
CA ILE A 5 -18.62 -5.33 38.18
C ILE A 5 -18.50 -6.64 38.96
N GLU A 6 -17.91 -7.65 38.32
CA GLU A 6 -17.54 -8.91 38.96
C GLU A 6 -16.11 -8.81 39.50
N GLN A 7 -15.92 -9.04 40.80
CA GLN A 7 -14.58 -9.06 41.38
C GLN A 7 -13.82 -10.34 41.00
N VAL A 8 -12.61 -10.15 40.48
CA VAL A 8 -11.69 -11.22 40.10
C VAL A 8 -11.29 -12.01 41.35
N GLY A 9 -11.78 -13.25 41.47
CA GLY A 9 -11.43 -14.20 42.52
C GLY A 9 -12.58 -14.60 43.44
N THR A 10 -13.56 -13.73 43.69
CA THR A 10 -14.72 -14.02 44.55
C THR A 10 -15.99 -14.31 43.75
N GLY A 11 -16.10 -13.84 42.51
CA GLY A 11 -17.30 -13.97 41.69
C GLY A 11 -18.49 -13.13 42.21
N GLU A 12 -18.24 -12.25 43.18
CA GLU A 12 -19.26 -11.35 43.72
C GLU A 12 -19.49 -10.17 42.76
N ILE A 13 -20.78 -9.89 42.54
CA ILE A 13 -21.24 -8.80 41.68
C ILE A 13 -21.51 -7.59 42.56
N ILE A 14 -20.68 -6.55 42.40
CA ILE A 14 -20.77 -5.30 43.15
C ILE A 14 -21.23 -4.20 42.20
N ARG A 15 -21.86 -3.15 42.74
CA ARG A 15 -22.21 -1.97 41.97
C ARG A 15 -20.94 -1.25 41.49
N LEU A 16 -20.91 -0.86 40.22
CA LEU A 16 -19.77 -0.15 39.64
C LEU A 16 -19.72 1.28 40.20
N TYR A 17 -18.65 1.63 40.91
CA TYR A 17 -18.40 2.99 41.39
C TYR A 17 -17.49 3.76 40.43
N ILE A 18 -17.43 5.09 40.61
CA ILE A 18 -16.62 6.00 39.77
C ILE A 18 -15.13 5.64 39.83
N GLU A 19 -14.63 5.21 41.00
CA GLU A 19 -13.23 4.81 41.19
C GLU A 19 -12.87 3.57 40.37
N ASP A 20 -13.75 2.56 40.33
CA ASP A 20 -13.56 1.37 39.50
C ASP A 20 -13.56 1.71 38.02
N HIS A 21 -14.46 2.60 37.59
CA HIS A 21 -14.49 3.06 36.21
C HIS A 21 -13.18 3.76 35.81
N GLN A 22 -12.65 4.64 36.66
CA GLN A 22 -11.37 5.30 36.41
C GLN A 22 -10.22 4.29 36.36
N ARG A 23 -10.18 3.32 37.28
CA ARG A 23 -9.16 2.25 37.29
C ARG A 23 -9.19 1.42 36.01
N ILE A 24 -10.37 0.99 35.58
CA ILE A 24 -10.56 0.20 34.34
C ILE A 24 -10.17 1.02 33.12
N SER A 25 -10.59 2.29 33.07
CA SER A 25 -10.27 3.19 31.97
C SER A 25 -8.77 3.43 31.85
N ASN A 26 -8.08 3.69 32.97
CA ASN A 26 -6.63 3.90 32.98
C ASN A 26 -5.89 2.63 32.53
N MET A 27 -6.31 1.46 33.02
CA MET A 27 -5.71 0.17 32.60
C MET A 27 -5.95 -0.11 31.11
N ALA A 28 -7.14 0.20 30.60
CA ALA A 28 -7.44 0.10 29.17
C ALA A 28 -6.57 1.05 28.34
N GLU A 29 -6.35 2.27 28.84
CA GLU A 29 -5.56 3.29 28.18
C GLU A 29 -4.06 2.94 28.18
N GLU A 30 -3.53 2.41 29.28
CA GLU A 30 -2.16 1.87 29.35
C GLU A 30 -1.94 0.76 28.33
N LEU A 31 -2.81 -0.26 28.30
CA LEU A 31 -2.72 -1.35 27.32
C LEU A 31 -2.86 -0.83 25.88
N SER A 32 -3.71 0.16 25.66
CA SER A 32 -3.87 0.78 24.35
C SER A 32 -2.65 1.61 23.93
N ASN A 33 -1.97 2.25 24.88
CA ASN A 33 -0.74 3.00 24.65
C ASN A 33 0.43 2.08 24.30
N ASP A 34 0.41 0.85 24.81
CA ASP A 34 1.32 -0.23 24.39
C ASP A 34 0.99 -0.78 22.98
N GLY A 35 -0.06 -0.25 22.33
CA GLY A 35 -0.47 -0.62 20.98
C GLY A 35 -1.35 -1.87 20.92
N LEU A 36 -1.86 -2.34 22.06
CA LEU A 36 -2.78 -3.48 22.10
C LEU A 36 -4.21 -3.03 21.76
N ARG A 37 -4.95 -3.89 21.05
CA ARG A 37 -6.38 -3.70 20.88
C ARG A 37 -7.10 -4.19 22.14
N VAL A 38 -7.76 -3.28 22.83
CA VAL A 38 -8.42 -3.54 24.10
C VAL A 38 -9.93 -3.72 23.90
N LEU A 39 -10.51 -4.80 24.42
CA LEU A 39 -11.95 -5.07 24.43
C LEU A 39 -12.45 -5.23 25.88
N GLY A 40 -13.47 -4.47 26.26
CA GLY A 40 -14.20 -4.67 27.50
C GLY A 40 -15.22 -5.79 27.35
N VAL A 41 -15.25 -6.72 28.31
CA VAL A 41 -16.19 -7.84 28.33
C VAL A 41 -17.20 -7.62 29.45
N ALA A 42 -18.48 -7.66 29.09
CA ALA A 42 -19.59 -7.57 30.02
C ALA A 42 -20.68 -8.56 29.62
N PHE A 43 -21.48 -9.00 30.59
CA PHE A 43 -22.65 -9.84 30.34
C PHE A 43 -23.88 -9.31 31.07
N LYS A 44 -25.05 -9.69 30.56
CA LYS A 44 -26.34 -9.51 31.23
C LYS A 44 -27.10 -10.82 31.15
N ARG A 45 -27.62 -11.29 32.28
CA ARG A 45 -28.51 -12.46 32.30
C ARG A 45 -29.89 -11.98 31.91
N LEU A 46 -30.39 -12.45 30.77
CA LEU A 46 -31.75 -12.21 30.33
C LEU A 46 -32.65 -13.33 30.85
N GLU A 47 -33.73 -12.98 31.55
CA GLU A 47 -34.76 -13.94 31.91
C GLU A 47 -35.61 -14.23 30.67
N THR A 48 -35.60 -15.47 30.20
CA THR A 48 -36.37 -15.90 29.03
C THR A 48 -37.85 -15.89 29.40
N GLN A 49 -38.57 -14.81 29.08
CA GLN A 49 -40.02 -14.86 29.12
C GLN A 49 -40.50 -15.79 27.99
N THR A 50 -41.18 -16.87 28.37
CA THR A 50 -41.82 -17.84 27.49
C THR A 50 -42.92 -17.15 26.67
N GLY A 51 -42.54 -16.60 25.52
CA GLY A 51 -43.46 -16.01 24.55
C GLY A 51 -42.82 -15.99 23.18
N VAL A 52 -43.44 -16.68 22.22
CA VAL A 52 -43.04 -16.69 20.82
C VAL A 52 -43.29 -15.30 20.22
N GLY A 53 -42.37 -14.38 20.47
CA GLY A 53 -42.36 -13.04 19.93
C GLY A 53 -40.92 -12.71 19.54
N ARG A 54 -40.70 -12.30 18.29
CA ARG A 54 -39.39 -11.88 17.79
C ARG A 54 -38.75 -10.94 18.81
N VAL A 55 -37.57 -11.30 19.31
CA VAL A 55 -36.70 -10.40 20.08
C VAL A 55 -36.40 -9.23 19.16
N ALA A 56 -37.13 -8.13 19.33
CA ALA A 56 -36.71 -6.86 18.77
C ALA A 56 -35.38 -6.53 19.44
N TYR A 57 -34.33 -6.35 18.63
CA TYR A 57 -33.09 -5.75 19.11
C TYR A 57 -33.44 -4.32 19.54
N ASP A 58 -33.73 -4.17 20.83
CA ASP A 58 -33.93 -2.89 21.48
C ASP A 58 -32.63 -2.54 22.20
N ASP A 59 -32.17 -1.30 22.03
CA ASP A 59 -30.91 -0.81 22.63
C ASP A 59 -30.92 -0.95 24.17
N SER A 60 -32.10 -1.12 24.77
CA SER A 60 -32.32 -1.41 26.20
C SER A 60 -31.63 -2.69 26.71
N ILE A 61 -31.29 -3.63 25.84
CA ILE A 61 -30.57 -4.87 26.20
C ILE A 61 -29.12 -4.56 26.62
N GLU A 62 -28.50 -3.50 26.10
CA GLU A 62 -27.11 -3.11 26.38
C GLU A 62 -26.92 -2.25 27.65
N PHE A 63 -27.99 -2.05 28.42
CA PHE A 63 -27.96 -1.33 29.71
C PHE A 63 -27.93 -2.30 30.90
N ASP A 64 -27.41 -1.86 32.05
CA ASP A 64 -27.29 -2.63 33.29
C ASP A 64 -26.52 -3.95 33.17
N MET A 65 -25.43 -3.93 32.40
CA MET A 65 -24.53 -5.08 32.28
C MET A 65 -23.57 -5.20 33.47
N VAL A 66 -23.09 -6.43 33.71
CA VAL A 66 -22.03 -6.78 34.65
C VAL A 66 -20.71 -6.83 33.90
N PHE A 67 -19.77 -5.96 34.25
CA PHE A 67 -18.43 -5.94 33.67
C PHE A 67 -17.56 -7.05 34.27
N LEU A 68 -16.95 -7.90 33.43
CA LEU A 68 -16.01 -8.94 33.85
C LEU A 68 -14.58 -8.42 33.91
N GLY A 69 -14.18 -7.71 32.86
CA GLY A 69 -12.77 -7.42 32.64
C GLY A 69 -12.45 -7.02 31.22
N ILE A 70 -11.15 -6.98 30.95
CA ILE A 70 -10.58 -6.53 29.70
C ILE A 70 -9.84 -7.70 29.04
N ILE A 71 -10.00 -7.83 27.73
CA ILE A 71 -9.18 -8.72 26.89
C ILE A 71 -8.39 -7.85 25.92
N SER A 72 -7.07 -8.04 25.86
CA SER A 72 -6.17 -7.36 24.93
C SER A 72 -5.73 -8.30 23.80
N PHE A 73 -5.73 -7.81 22.57
CA PHE A 73 -5.23 -8.51 21.38
C PHE A 73 -4.03 -7.75 20.81
N PHE A 74 -3.01 -8.50 20.41
CA PHE A 74 -1.86 -7.96 19.70
C PHE A 74 -1.92 -8.38 18.23
N ASP A 75 -1.87 -7.41 17.31
CA ASP A 75 -1.75 -7.64 15.88
C ASP A 75 -0.34 -7.21 15.44
N PRO A 76 0.66 -8.12 15.51
CA PRO A 76 2.04 -7.77 15.23
C PRO A 76 2.20 -7.35 13.76
N PRO A 77 3.01 -6.31 13.48
CA PRO A 77 3.43 -6.06 12.11
C PRO A 77 4.23 -7.26 11.59
N LYS A 78 4.24 -7.46 10.27
CA LYS A 78 5.09 -8.48 9.64
C LYS A 78 6.56 -8.27 10.01
N ASP A 79 7.29 -9.35 10.26
CA ASP A 79 8.71 -9.31 10.62
C ASP A 79 9.56 -8.52 9.60
N SER A 80 9.25 -8.68 8.31
CA SER A 80 9.96 -7.97 7.23
C SER A 80 9.52 -6.53 7.02
N ALA A 81 8.46 -6.05 7.67
CA ALA A 81 7.96 -4.68 7.47
C ALA A 81 9.03 -3.63 7.84
N LYS A 82 9.72 -3.83 8.96
CA LYS A 82 10.79 -2.92 9.41
C LYS A 82 11.93 -2.85 8.40
N GLN A 83 12.38 -4.02 7.93
CA GLN A 83 13.47 -4.13 6.96
C GLN A 83 13.09 -3.54 5.61
N ALA A 84 11.88 -3.85 5.12
CA ALA A 84 11.37 -3.33 3.85
C ALA A 84 11.23 -1.80 3.89
N LEU A 85 10.70 -1.22 4.97
CA LEU A 85 10.61 0.23 5.13
C LEU A 85 11.99 0.89 5.14
N TRP A 86 12.97 0.27 5.82
CA TRP A 86 14.34 0.76 5.85
C TRP A 86 14.98 0.78 4.46
N TRP A 87 14.88 -0.31 3.70
CA TRP A 87 15.40 -0.38 2.34
C TRP A 87 14.65 0.56 1.38
N LEU A 88 13.33 0.68 1.50
CA LEU A 88 12.56 1.64 0.70
C LEU A 88 13.03 3.07 0.96
N ALA A 89 13.26 3.44 2.22
CA ALA A 89 13.79 4.75 2.59
C ALA A 89 15.18 4.99 1.98
N GLU A 90 16.08 4.00 2.04
CA GLU A 90 17.41 4.07 1.41
C GLU A 90 17.33 4.28 -0.11
N LYS A 91 16.34 3.65 -0.78
CA LYS A 91 16.10 3.80 -2.22
C LYS A 91 15.29 5.06 -2.58
N GLY A 92 15.02 5.94 -1.60
CA GLY A 92 14.38 7.24 -1.79
C GLY A 92 12.86 7.26 -1.69
N VAL A 93 12.23 6.15 -1.28
CA VAL A 93 10.80 6.07 -0.94
C VAL A 93 10.67 6.38 0.56
N LYS A 94 10.57 7.67 0.89
CA LYS A 94 10.58 8.12 2.29
C LYS A 94 9.21 7.99 2.94
N ALA A 95 9.10 7.14 3.96
CA ALA A 95 8.11 7.34 5.01
C ALA A 95 8.65 8.46 5.91
N LYS A 96 8.08 9.67 5.83
CA LYS A 96 8.23 10.64 6.95
C LYS A 96 7.48 10.06 8.15
N THR A 97 7.66 10.52 9.39
CA THR A 97 6.83 10.09 10.55
C THR A 97 6.46 11.30 11.40
N THR A 98 6.21 12.42 10.75
CA THR A 98 6.12 13.73 11.42
C THR A 98 4.71 14.14 11.79
N HIS A 99 3.68 13.59 11.14
CA HIS A 99 2.30 13.97 11.42
C HIS A 99 1.33 12.79 11.31
N VAL A 100 0.47 12.66 12.31
CA VAL A 100 -0.67 11.75 12.37
C VAL A 100 -1.94 12.58 12.22
N ILE A 101 -2.88 12.15 11.38
CA ILE A 101 -4.20 12.77 11.25
C ILE A 101 -5.29 11.70 11.14
N THR A 102 -6.46 11.96 11.69
CA THR A 102 -7.61 11.05 11.61
C THR A 102 -8.51 11.38 10.41
N GLY A 103 -9.30 10.40 9.96
CA GLY A 103 -10.25 10.61 8.87
C GLY A 103 -11.32 11.66 9.19
N ALA A 104 -11.74 11.80 10.44
CA ALA A 104 -12.72 12.80 10.87
C ALA A 104 -12.15 14.21 10.72
N ASP A 105 -10.90 14.43 11.16
CA ASP A 105 -10.22 15.73 11.01
C ASP A 105 -10.00 16.07 9.54
N LEU A 106 -9.74 15.05 8.71
CA LEU A 106 -9.47 15.20 7.29
C LEU A 106 -10.73 15.66 6.50
N GLU A 107 -11.92 15.27 6.94
CA GLU A 107 -13.19 15.65 6.29
C GLU A 107 -13.57 17.12 6.54
N LEU A 108 -13.09 17.72 7.64
CA LEU A 108 -13.33 19.12 7.98
C LEU A 108 -12.45 20.09 7.17
N LEU A 109 -11.45 19.59 6.44
CA LEU A 109 -10.50 20.42 5.72
C LEU A 109 -10.99 20.82 4.33
N ASN A 110 -10.73 22.07 3.97
CA ASN A 110 -10.89 22.57 2.61
C ASN A 110 -9.89 21.91 1.65
N HIS A 111 -10.17 21.92 0.34
CA HIS A 111 -9.35 21.23 -0.67
C HIS A 111 -7.86 21.62 -0.65
N GLU A 112 -7.54 22.89 -0.44
CA GLU A 112 -6.15 23.37 -0.42
C GLU A 112 -5.41 22.93 0.86
N SER A 113 -6.06 23.12 2.02
CA SER A 113 -5.54 22.70 3.33
C SER A 113 -5.40 21.18 3.43
N PHE A 114 -6.30 20.43 2.81
CA PHE A 114 -6.27 18.97 2.72
C PHE A 114 -4.98 18.50 2.04
N HIS A 115 -4.59 19.13 0.93
CA HIS A 115 -3.40 18.72 0.21
C HIS A 115 -2.11 19.03 0.97
N GLU A 116 -1.98 20.23 1.55
CA GLU A 116 -0.83 20.58 2.38
C GLU A 116 -0.69 19.68 3.61
N THR A 117 -1.82 19.27 4.18
CA THR A 117 -1.85 18.31 5.29
C THR A 117 -1.36 16.94 4.84
N ILE A 118 -1.83 16.43 3.70
CA ILE A 118 -1.40 15.13 3.15
C ILE A 118 0.09 15.10 2.82
N LYS A 119 0.67 16.19 2.31
CA LYS A 119 2.13 16.26 2.06
C LYS A 119 2.97 16.07 3.33
N ARG A 120 2.44 16.48 4.48
CA ARG A 120 3.13 16.46 5.77
C ARG A 120 2.78 15.22 6.58
N ALA A 121 1.56 14.71 6.41
CA ALA A 121 1.05 13.54 7.08
C ALA A 121 1.78 12.28 6.65
N THR A 122 1.94 11.38 7.60
CA THR A 122 2.50 10.04 7.39
C THR A 122 1.47 9.00 7.72
N VAL A 123 0.84 9.15 8.87
CA VAL A 123 -0.11 8.18 9.40
C VAL A 123 -1.49 8.80 9.29
N LEU A 124 -2.32 8.18 8.46
CA LEU A 124 -3.71 8.55 8.28
C LEU A 124 -4.56 7.45 8.92
N ALA A 125 -5.14 7.75 10.09
CA ALA A 125 -5.89 6.78 10.87
C ALA A 125 -7.40 6.88 10.60
N ARG A 126 -8.12 5.76 10.73
CA ARG A 126 -9.60 5.69 10.62
C ARG A 126 -10.15 6.32 9.31
N LEU A 127 -9.53 5.99 8.18
CA LEU A 127 -9.99 6.46 6.87
C LEU A 127 -11.13 5.61 6.30
N ASN A 128 -12.17 6.28 5.80
CA ASN A 128 -13.20 5.69 4.96
C ASN A 128 -12.66 5.34 3.56
N PRO A 129 -13.28 4.40 2.81
CA PRO A 129 -12.86 4.04 1.45
C PRO A 129 -12.72 5.26 0.51
N THR A 130 -13.69 6.18 0.56
CA THR A 130 -13.67 7.44 -0.22
C THR A 130 -12.50 8.34 0.17
N ASN A 131 -12.13 8.40 1.46
CA ASN A 131 -11.02 9.21 1.92
C ASN A 131 -9.68 8.63 1.44
N LYS A 132 -9.53 7.30 1.41
CA LYS A 132 -8.34 6.64 0.82
C LYS A 132 -8.16 7.01 -0.65
N LEU A 133 -9.25 6.96 -1.43
CA LEU A 133 -9.26 7.40 -2.83
C LEU A 133 -8.81 8.87 -2.98
N ARG A 134 -9.39 9.78 -2.19
CA ARG A 134 -9.03 11.21 -2.21
C ARG A 134 -7.56 11.44 -1.87
N VAL A 135 -6.99 10.67 -0.94
CA VAL A 135 -5.57 10.75 -0.59
C VAL A 135 -4.69 10.37 -1.77
N VAL A 136 -4.98 9.25 -2.43
CA VAL A 136 -4.23 8.79 -3.62
C VAL A 136 -4.30 9.84 -4.74
N GLN A 137 -5.50 10.34 -5.05
CA GLN A 137 -5.69 11.37 -6.08
C GLN A 137 -4.96 12.67 -5.75
N SER A 138 -4.94 13.10 -4.48
CA SER A 138 -4.24 14.32 -4.05
C SER A 138 -2.72 14.20 -4.20
N LEU A 139 -2.16 13.04 -3.85
CA LEU A 139 -0.73 12.75 -4.03
C LEU A 139 -0.33 12.70 -5.51
N GLN A 140 -1.20 12.18 -6.37
CA GLN A 140 -0.97 12.12 -7.82
C GLN A 140 -1.09 13.47 -8.51
N THR A 141 -2.21 14.16 -8.31
CA THR A 141 -2.54 15.37 -9.08
C THR A 141 -1.71 16.58 -8.65
N VAL A 142 -1.69 16.87 -7.35
CA VAL A 142 -1.05 18.08 -6.82
C VAL A 142 0.38 17.79 -6.35
N GLY A 143 0.61 16.60 -5.78
CA GLY A 143 1.96 16.15 -5.41
C GLY A 143 2.85 15.76 -6.59
N ARG A 144 2.25 15.46 -7.77
CA ARG A 144 2.93 14.90 -8.95
C ARG A 144 3.80 13.68 -8.62
N HIS A 145 3.38 12.91 -7.63
CA HIS A 145 4.06 11.68 -7.22
C HIS A 145 3.51 10.49 -8.01
N VAL A 146 4.38 9.53 -8.33
CA VAL A 146 3.94 8.20 -8.72
C VAL A 146 3.57 7.45 -7.46
N VAL A 147 2.30 7.09 -7.32
CA VAL A 147 1.74 6.50 -6.10
C VAL A 147 1.52 5.00 -6.30
N GLY A 148 2.21 4.20 -5.49
CA GLY A 148 1.89 2.78 -5.31
C GLY A 148 1.00 2.60 -4.09
N PHE A 149 -0.07 1.82 -4.20
CA PHE A 149 -1.00 1.55 -3.11
C PHE A 149 -1.01 0.05 -2.78
N LEU A 150 -0.71 -0.31 -1.54
CA LEU A 150 -0.78 -1.69 -1.05
C LEU A 150 -2.06 -1.86 -0.23
N GLY A 151 -2.94 -2.76 -0.66
CA GLY A 151 -4.22 -3.04 -0.01
C GLY A 151 -4.56 -4.53 -0.03
N ASN A 152 -5.44 -4.97 0.86
CA ASN A 152 -5.86 -6.36 0.96
C ASN A 152 -7.38 -6.52 1.09
N GLY A 153 -8.10 -5.44 1.41
CA GLY A 153 -9.53 -5.48 1.68
C GLY A 153 -10.39 -4.93 0.54
N VAL A 154 -11.69 -5.23 0.60
CA VAL A 154 -12.72 -4.64 -0.29
C VAL A 154 -12.72 -3.11 -0.21
N ASN A 155 -12.48 -2.58 1.00
CA ASN A 155 -12.42 -1.15 1.29
C ASN A 155 -11.28 -0.41 0.57
N ASP A 156 -10.29 -1.15 0.10
CA ASP A 156 -9.11 -0.61 -0.60
C ASP A 156 -9.27 -0.61 -2.12
N SER A 157 -10.31 -1.27 -2.65
CA SER A 157 -10.53 -1.45 -4.09
C SER A 157 -10.51 -0.14 -4.89
N LEU A 158 -11.17 0.92 -4.39
CA LEU A 158 -11.18 2.23 -5.04
C LEU A 158 -9.80 2.88 -5.07
N ALA A 159 -9.02 2.73 -3.99
CA ALA A 159 -7.68 3.29 -3.90
C ALA A 159 -6.66 2.50 -4.75
N LEU A 160 -6.83 1.17 -4.83
CA LEU A 160 -6.06 0.29 -5.72
C LEU A 160 -6.26 0.67 -7.19
N ASP A 161 -7.52 0.85 -7.61
CA ASP A 161 -7.90 1.20 -8.99
C ASP A 161 -7.40 2.60 -9.39
N ALA A 162 -7.35 3.54 -8.45
CA ALA A 162 -6.89 4.91 -8.71
C ALA A 162 -5.36 5.07 -8.64
N ALA A 163 -4.63 4.16 -7.99
CA ALA A 163 -3.19 4.25 -7.85
C ALA A 163 -2.48 4.09 -9.20
N ASN A 164 -1.23 4.56 -9.32
CA ASN A 164 -0.44 4.30 -10.52
C ASN A 164 0.02 2.85 -10.58
N VAL A 165 0.20 2.22 -9.41
CA VAL A 165 0.48 0.80 -9.26
C VAL A 165 -0.30 0.29 -8.04
N GLY A 166 -1.34 -0.51 -8.28
CA GLY A 166 -2.08 -1.22 -7.24
C GLY A 166 -1.39 -2.53 -6.88
N ILE A 167 -1.15 -2.77 -5.59
CA ILE A 167 -0.47 -3.97 -5.09
C ILE A 167 -1.41 -4.66 -4.09
N SER A 168 -1.66 -5.96 -4.31
CA SER A 168 -2.43 -6.80 -3.39
C SER A 168 -1.61 -7.98 -2.92
N VAL A 169 -2.06 -8.63 -1.85
CA VAL A 169 -1.49 -9.88 -1.33
C VAL A 169 -2.37 -11.05 -1.74
N ASP A 170 -1.79 -12.24 -1.93
CA ASP A 170 -2.58 -13.40 -2.35
C ASP A 170 -3.68 -13.79 -1.34
N SER A 171 -3.44 -13.56 -0.04
CA SER A 171 -4.44 -13.75 1.02
C SER A 171 -5.52 -12.65 1.07
N GLY A 172 -5.47 -11.66 0.18
CA GLY A 172 -6.42 -10.55 0.12
C GLY A 172 -7.76 -10.94 -0.49
N ALA A 173 -8.76 -10.07 -0.32
CA ALA A 173 -10.07 -10.25 -0.91
C ALA A 173 -9.99 -10.36 -2.45
N SER A 174 -10.85 -11.18 -3.07
CA SER A 174 -10.84 -11.40 -4.52
C SER A 174 -10.95 -10.10 -5.32
N ILE A 175 -11.79 -9.17 -4.87
CA ILE A 175 -11.93 -7.84 -5.49
C ILE A 175 -10.64 -7.01 -5.41
N ALA A 176 -9.87 -7.13 -4.33
CA ALA A 176 -8.59 -6.43 -4.21
C ALA A 176 -7.54 -7.02 -5.16
N LYS A 177 -7.57 -8.35 -5.39
CA LYS A 177 -6.67 -9.01 -6.35
C LYS A 177 -7.04 -8.68 -7.81
N GLU A 178 -8.33 -8.58 -8.11
CA GLU A 178 -8.80 -8.19 -9.45
C GLU A 178 -8.43 -6.73 -9.79
N LYS A 179 -8.46 -5.84 -8.79
CA LYS A 179 -8.13 -4.41 -8.95
C LYS A 179 -6.65 -4.08 -8.86
N ALA A 180 -5.79 -5.02 -8.49
CA ALA A 180 -4.35 -4.78 -8.36
C ALA A 180 -3.59 -5.12 -9.64
N ASP A 181 -2.60 -4.31 -9.99
CA ASP A 181 -1.66 -4.58 -11.09
C ASP A 181 -0.66 -5.68 -10.72
N ILE A 182 -0.33 -5.79 -9.43
CA ILE A 182 0.64 -6.74 -8.89
C ILE A 182 0.02 -7.49 -7.72
N VAL A 183 0.12 -8.82 -7.74
CA VAL A 183 -0.27 -9.68 -6.61
C VAL A 183 0.98 -10.33 -6.01
N LEU A 184 1.24 -10.04 -4.74
CA LEU A 184 2.32 -10.64 -3.98
C LEU A 184 1.91 -12.06 -3.54
N LEU A 185 2.58 -13.05 -4.11
CA LEU A 185 2.39 -14.46 -3.79
C LEU A 185 3.05 -14.85 -2.47
N GLU A 186 4.20 -14.22 -2.18
CA GLU A 186 4.95 -14.46 -0.96
C GLU A 186 4.45 -13.54 0.17
N LYS A 187 4.53 -14.04 1.41
CA LYS A 187 4.14 -13.25 2.59
C LYS A 187 5.21 -12.23 3.00
N ASP A 188 6.22 -11.97 2.17
CA ASP A 188 7.34 -11.07 2.46
C ASP A 188 7.24 -9.74 1.69
N LEU A 189 7.35 -8.61 2.42
CA LEU A 189 7.41 -7.26 1.85
C LEU A 189 8.75 -6.95 1.17
N ASN A 190 9.81 -7.73 1.41
CA ASN A 190 11.10 -7.55 0.74
C ASN A 190 11.01 -7.74 -0.78
N VAL A 191 10.06 -8.55 -1.24
CA VAL A 191 9.77 -8.74 -2.68
C VAL A 191 9.39 -7.41 -3.33
N LEU A 192 8.73 -6.51 -2.61
CA LEU A 192 8.39 -5.18 -3.12
C LEU A 192 9.65 -4.35 -3.37
N VAL A 193 10.64 -4.42 -2.48
CA VAL A 193 11.92 -3.71 -2.62
C VAL A 193 12.67 -4.22 -3.85
N ALA A 194 12.76 -5.54 -4.01
CA ALA A 194 13.35 -6.16 -5.19
C ALA A 194 12.61 -5.75 -6.47
N GLY A 195 11.27 -5.71 -6.43
CA GLY A 195 10.43 -5.26 -7.53
C GLY A 195 10.73 -3.82 -7.96
N VAL A 196 10.86 -2.88 -7.01
CA VAL A 196 11.23 -1.48 -7.31
C VAL A 196 12.62 -1.39 -7.92
N GLU A 197 13.59 -2.15 -7.41
CA GLU A 197 14.96 -2.17 -7.94
C GLU A 197 15.02 -2.71 -9.37
N GLN A 198 14.39 -3.86 -9.62
CA GLN A 198 14.32 -4.44 -10.97
C GLN A 198 13.53 -3.54 -11.93
N GLY A 199 12.48 -2.88 -11.45
CA GLY A 199 11.73 -1.90 -12.22
C GLY A 199 12.61 -0.73 -12.68
N ARG A 200 13.42 -0.15 -11.78
CA ARG A 200 14.35 0.95 -12.12
C ARG A 200 15.44 0.51 -13.10
N LEU A 201 15.99 -0.69 -12.92
CA LEU A 201 16.97 -1.26 -13.85
C LEU A 201 16.38 -1.47 -15.24
N THR A 202 15.17 -2.04 -15.30
CA THR A 202 14.43 -2.27 -16.55
C THR A 202 14.13 -0.95 -17.25
N PHE A 203 13.60 0.04 -16.53
CA PHE A 203 13.33 1.37 -17.08
C PHE A 203 14.60 2.04 -17.64
N GLY A 204 15.71 1.98 -16.90
CA GLY A 204 16.99 2.52 -17.36
C GLY A 204 17.51 1.84 -18.62
N ASN A 205 17.31 0.53 -18.74
CA ASN A 205 17.68 -0.24 -19.94
C ASN A 205 16.79 0.10 -21.13
N THR A 206 15.47 0.19 -20.93
CA THR A 206 14.51 0.59 -21.96
C THR A 206 14.79 2.00 -22.46
N MET A 207 15.06 2.95 -21.55
CA MET A 207 15.38 4.33 -21.92
C MET A 207 16.67 4.43 -22.74
N LYS A 208 17.70 3.64 -22.41
CA LYS A 208 18.92 3.53 -23.23
C LYS A 208 18.59 3.04 -24.64
N TYR A 209 17.75 2.02 -24.76
CA TYR A 209 17.30 1.50 -26.05
C TYR A 209 16.57 2.56 -26.88
N ILE A 210 15.61 3.27 -26.29
CA ILE A 210 14.86 4.33 -26.98
C ILE A 210 15.82 5.40 -27.48
N LYS A 211 16.76 5.86 -26.64
CA LYS A 211 17.77 6.86 -27.04
C LYS A 211 18.65 6.37 -28.19
N MET A 212 19.14 5.13 -28.14
CA MET A 212 19.93 4.55 -29.22
C MET A 212 19.12 4.43 -30.52
N SER A 213 17.84 4.05 -30.43
CA SER A 213 16.94 3.93 -31.59
C SER A 213 16.64 5.28 -32.22
N VAL A 214 16.32 6.29 -31.40
CA VAL A 214 16.04 7.66 -31.88
C VAL A 214 17.28 8.25 -32.55
N ASN A 215 18.46 8.14 -31.93
CA ASN A 215 19.70 8.64 -32.51
C ASN A 215 20.05 7.95 -33.85
N ALA A 216 19.83 6.64 -33.94
CA ALA A 216 20.09 5.92 -35.18
C ALA A 216 19.12 6.33 -36.30
N ASN A 217 17.82 6.42 -36.00
CA ASN A 217 16.81 6.80 -36.99
C ASN A 217 17.02 8.25 -37.46
N LEU A 218 17.33 9.17 -36.54
CA LEU A 218 17.70 10.55 -36.89
C LEU A 218 18.95 10.61 -37.76
N GLY A 219 19.98 9.83 -37.42
CA GLY A 219 21.20 9.74 -38.21
C GLY A 219 20.94 9.24 -39.64
N SER A 220 20.10 8.22 -39.79
CA SER A 220 19.72 7.70 -41.11
C SER A 220 18.94 8.71 -41.94
N ILE A 221 17.97 9.43 -41.34
CA ILE A 221 17.19 10.46 -42.04
C ILE A 221 18.09 11.64 -42.44
N LEU A 222 18.94 12.12 -41.54
CA LEU A 222 19.85 13.23 -41.81
C LEU A 222 20.87 12.87 -42.89
N SER A 223 21.42 11.65 -42.85
CA SER A 223 22.36 11.16 -43.86
C SER A 223 21.71 11.09 -45.24
N LEU A 224 20.46 10.60 -45.31
CA LEU A 224 19.70 10.57 -46.55
C LEU A 224 19.43 11.99 -47.08
N LEU A 225 19.01 12.91 -46.21
CA LEU A 225 18.75 14.30 -46.56
C LEU A 225 19.99 14.98 -47.17
N ILE A 226 21.15 14.84 -46.50
CA ILE A 226 22.42 15.40 -46.98
C ILE A 226 22.82 14.77 -48.32
N ALA A 227 22.70 13.46 -48.45
CA ALA A 227 23.04 12.76 -49.70
C ALA A 227 22.16 13.22 -50.87
N THR A 228 20.85 13.40 -50.65
CA THR A 228 19.94 13.92 -51.68
C THR A 228 20.27 15.36 -52.07
N LEU A 229 20.62 16.22 -51.10
CA LEU A 229 21.04 17.61 -51.35
C LEU A 229 22.34 17.69 -52.16
N CYS A 230 23.35 16.88 -51.81
CA CYS A 230 24.67 16.91 -52.46
C CYS A 230 24.68 16.23 -53.84
N TYR A 231 23.97 15.11 -54.01
CA TYR A 231 24.10 14.26 -55.20
C TYR A 231 22.89 14.32 -56.16
N ARG A 232 21.79 15.02 -55.81
CA ARG A 232 20.55 15.13 -56.61
C ARG A 232 19.94 13.79 -57.08
N LEU A 233 20.39 12.67 -56.52
CA LEU A 233 19.94 11.30 -56.79
C LEU A 233 19.28 10.74 -55.53
N GLU A 234 18.31 9.86 -55.69
CA GLU A 234 17.71 9.11 -54.57
C GLU A 234 18.69 8.00 -54.11
N PRO A 235 19.36 8.13 -52.95
CA PRO A 235 20.44 7.22 -52.57
C PRO A 235 19.95 5.82 -52.18
N LEU A 236 18.74 5.75 -51.61
CA LEU A 236 18.13 4.54 -51.07
C LEU A 236 16.64 4.56 -51.37
N THR A 237 16.12 3.44 -51.88
CA THR A 237 14.66 3.28 -52.07
C THR A 237 13.95 3.08 -50.73
N PRO A 238 12.66 3.46 -50.60
CA PRO A 238 11.89 3.27 -49.36
C PRO A 238 11.88 1.82 -48.85
N LYS A 239 11.90 0.84 -49.78
CA LYS A 239 11.97 -0.60 -49.44
C LYS A 239 13.28 -0.97 -48.76
N GLN A 240 14.41 -0.42 -49.21
CA GLN A 240 15.73 -0.66 -48.61
C GLN A 240 15.85 -0.01 -47.22
N LEU A 241 15.29 1.19 -47.03
CA LEU A 241 15.23 1.87 -45.74
C LEU A 241 14.44 1.08 -44.69
N LEU A 242 13.28 0.52 -45.09
CA LEU A 242 12.46 -0.34 -44.24
C LEU A 242 13.21 -1.61 -43.85
N MET A 243 13.84 -2.28 -44.83
CA MET A 243 14.65 -3.48 -44.61
C MET A 243 15.81 -3.20 -43.63
N GLN A 244 16.55 -2.10 -43.84
CA GLN A 244 17.65 -1.70 -42.98
C GLN A 244 17.19 -1.39 -41.55
N SER A 245 16.10 -0.63 -41.40
CA SER A 245 15.56 -0.27 -40.07
C SER A 245 15.11 -1.51 -39.31
N PHE A 246 14.42 -2.43 -39.98
CA PHE A 246 13.98 -3.69 -39.39
C PHE A 246 15.17 -4.57 -38.95
N CYS A 247 16.13 -4.84 -39.85
CA CYS A 247 17.28 -5.69 -39.55
C CYS A 247 18.16 -5.11 -38.44
N THR A 248 18.43 -3.79 -38.48
CA THR A 248 19.26 -3.14 -37.46
C THR A 248 18.58 -3.12 -36.09
N MET A 249 17.26 -2.90 -36.04
CA MET A 249 16.49 -2.97 -34.81
C MET A 249 16.46 -4.39 -34.23
N TRP A 250 16.27 -5.41 -35.09
CA TRP A 250 16.23 -6.81 -34.69
C TRP A 250 17.56 -7.29 -34.08
N VAL A 251 18.69 -7.00 -34.74
CA VAL A 251 20.03 -7.35 -34.24
C VAL A 251 20.33 -6.65 -32.92
N ARG A 252 19.98 -5.36 -32.79
CA ARG A 252 20.19 -4.60 -31.55
C ARG A 252 19.38 -5.18 -30.39
N LEU A 253 18.12 -5.58 -30.64
CA LEU A 253 17.26 -6.21 -29.64
C LEU A 253 17.89 -7.50 -29.08
N GLN A 254 18.44 -8.37 -29.94
CA GLN A 254 19.08 -9.61 -29.50
C GLN A 254 20.40 -9.39 -28.72
N SER A 255 21.21 -8.43 -29.15
CA SER A 255 22.51 -8.11 -28.52
C SER A 255 22.36 -7.61 -27.07
N LEU A 256 21.18 -7.10 -26.71
CA LEU A 256 20.87 -6.61 -25.38
C LEU A 256 20.20 -7.69 -24.51
N GLY A 257 19.42 -8.61 -25.09
CA GLY A 257 18.90 -9.79 -24.38
C GLY A 257 20.01 -10.70 -23.82
N THR A 258 21.18 -10.72 -24.44
CA THR A 258 22.37 -11.42 -23.90
C THR A 258 23.05 -10.67 -22.74
N LYS A 259 22.96 -9.34 -22.69
CA LYS A 259 23.38 -8.56 -21.51
C LYS A 259 22.42 -8.74 -20.33
N TRP A 260 21.13 -8.95 -20.59
CA TRP A 260 20.15 -9.33 -19.56
C TRP A 260 20.57 -10.62 -18.84
N LYS A 261 20.90 -11.71 -19.56
CA LYS A 261 21.39 -12.96 -18.95
C LYS A 261 22.60 -12.75 -18.03
N ARG A 262 23.52 -11.84 -18.39
CA ARG A 262 24.74 -11.57 -17.60
C ARG A 262 24.45 -10.77 -16.32
N ILE A 263 23.36 -10.00 -16.26
CA ILE A 263 22.91 -9.28 -15.07
C ILE A 263 22.08 -10.20 -14.16
N THR A 264 21.22 -11.06 -14.73
CA THR A 264 20.45 -12.06 -13.95
C THR A 264 21.37 -13.02 -13.19
N LEU A 265 22.48 -13.44 -13.81
CA LEU A 265 23.52 -14.26 -13.17
C LEU A 265 24.27 -13.56 -12.01
N ARG A 266 24.29 -12.22 -11.98
CA ARG A 266 24.89 -11.45 -10.87
C ARG A 266 23.94 -11.29 -9.69
N LEU A 267 22.63 -11.20 -9.93
CA LEU A 267 21.62 -11.06 -8.88
C LEU A 267 21.41 -12.37 -8.08
N HIS A 268 21.69 -13.53 -8.66
CA HIS A 268 21.68 -14.82 -7.95
C HIS A 268 22.89 -15.06 -7.04
N LYS A 269 23.91 -14.18 -7.04
CA LYS A 269 25.13 -14.35 -6.20
C LYS A 269 25.10 -13.59 -4.87
N HIS A 270 23.98 -12.98 -4.50
CA HIS A 270 23.80 -12.39 -3.17
C HIS A 270 22.68 -13.10 -2.41
N GLY A 271 22.88 -14.39 -2.14
CA GLY A 271 22.31 -15.05 -0.97
C GLY A 271 23.17 -14.73 0.27
N PRO A 272 22.62 -14.82 1.49
CA PRO A 272 23.29 -14.35 2.70
C PRO A 272 24.60 -15.11 2.92
N SER A 273 25.68 -14.38 3.17
CA SER A 273 26.89 -14.96 3.74
C SER A 273 26.56 -15.41 5.15
N GLU A 274 26.72 -16.70 5.41
CA GLU A 274 26.79 -17.26 6.75
C GLU A 274 27.85 -16.52 7.57
N ALA A 275 27.44 -15.94 8.68
CA ALA A 275 28.22 -15.67 9.88
C ALA A 275 27.26 -15.48 11.06
#